data_AF-A0A1H7SGX8-F1
#
_entry.id   AF-A0A1H7SGX8-F1
#
_cell.length_a   1.000
_cell.length_b   1.000
_cell.length_c   1.000
_cell.angle_alpha   90.00
_cell.angle_beta   90.00
_cell.angle_gamma   90.00
#
_symmetry.space_group_name_H-M   'P 1'
#
loop_
_entity.id
_entity.type
_entity.pdbx_description
1 polymer ?
#
loop_
_entity_poly.entity_id
_entity_poly.type
_entity_poly.pdbx_seq_one_letter_code
_entity_poly.pdbx_strand_id
1 'polypeptide(L)'
;MYSARDQRDNEEWLANIDAAADSLELGSEARSFASDLFLSQLPDEDRSKNAVAAASLYAGALIAGDERSQSAVADAMDVSRLSIQQRWKDLLRDAGFRPPSW
;
A
#
# COMPACT_ATOMS: atom_id res chain seq x y z
N MET A 1 -13.47 4.96 7.90
CA MET A 1 -13.05 4.30 9.16
C MET A 1 -13.41 2.83 9.01
N TYR A 2 -12.42 1.96 8.91
CA TYR A 2 -12.59 0.51 8.76
C TYR A 2 -12.83 -0.14 10.13
N SER A 3 -13.43 -1.32 10.18
CA SER A 3 -13.76 -2.01 11.43
C SER A 3 -12.58 -2.82 11.97
N ALA A 4 -12.59 -3.12 13.27
CA ALA A 4 -11.64 -4.08 13.87
C ALA A 4 -11.77 -5.49 13.27
N ARG A 5 -12.92 -5.80 12.66
CA ARG A 5 -13.12 -7.03 11.90
C ARG A 5 -12.33 -6.97 10.59
N ASP A 6 -12.39 -5.87 9.85
CA ASP A 6 -11.68 -5.72 8.58
C ASP A 6 -10.15 -5.85 8.77
N GLN A 7 -9.61 -5.33 9.88
CA GLN A 7 -8.19 -5.55 10.23
C GLN A 7 -7.86 -7.03 10.44
N ARG A 8 -8.70 -7.77 11.16
CA ARG A 8 -8.49 -9.20 11.43
C ARG A 8 -8.66 -10.04 10.18
N ASP A 9 -9.74 -9.80 9.43
CA ASP A 9 -10.06 -10.54 8.21
C ASP A 9 -9.01 -10.32 7.10
N ASN A 10 -8.18 -9.28 7.21
CA ASN A 10 -7.11 -8.97 6.27
C ASN A 10 -5.70 -8.95 6.90
N GLU A 11 -5.50 -9.66 8.01
CA GLU A 11 -4.22 -9.69 8.73
C GLU A 11 -3.04 -10.18 7.87
N GLU A 12 -3.29 -11.09 6.93
CA GLU A 12 -2.29 -11.61 6.01
C GLU A 12 -1.68 -10.48 5.15
N TRP A 13 -2.52 -9.64 4.55
CA TRP A 13 -2.06 -8.54 3.71
C TRP A 13 -1.39 -7.44 4.52
N LEU A 14 -1.88 -7.17 5.74
CA LEU A 14 -1.23 -6.24 6.66
C LEU A 14 0.15 -6.73 7.07
N ALA A 15 0.30 -8.02 7.38
CA ALA A 15 1.59 -8.63 7.69
C ALA A 15 2.55 -8.56 6.49
N ASN A 16 2.04 -8.73 5.26
CA ASN A 16 2.85 -8.56 4.05
C ASN A 16 3.32 -7.11 3.86
N ILE A 17 2.45 -6.13 4.10
CA ILE A 17 2.81 -4.70 4.10
C ILE A 17 3.92 -4.44 5.12
N ASP A 18 3.79 -4.96 6.34
CA ASP A 18 4.79 -4.78 7.39
C ASP A 18 6.13 -5.43 7.04
N ALA A 19 6.12 -6.67 6.53
CA ALA A 19 7.34 -7.37 6.12
C ALA A 19 8.07 -6.66 4.96
N ALA A 20 7.31 -6.18 3.97
CA ALA A 20 7.88 -5.42 2.87
C ALA A 20 8.41 -4.05 3.34
N ALA A 21 7.69 -3.38 4.25
CA ALA A 21 8.16 -2.13 4.86
C ALA A 21 9.46 -2.33 5.64
N ASP A 22 9.62 -3.42 6.39
CA ASP A 22 10.88 -3.80 7.04
C ASP A 22 12.00 -3.99 6.01
N SER A 23 11.74 -4.76 4.94
CA SER A 23 12.73 -5.03 3.89
C SER A 23 13.20 -3.77 3.14
N LEU A 24 12.34 -2.76 3.08
CA LEU A 24 12.57 -1.47 2.43
C LEU A 24 13.03 -0.39 3.42
N GLU A 25 13.24 -0.74 4.68
CA GLU A 25 13.63 0.16 5.77
C GLU A 25 12.69 1.38 5.88
N LEU A 26 11.38 1.16 5.70
CA LEU A 26 10.35 2.20 5.78
C LEU A 26 9.95 2.47 7.23
N GLY A 27 9.74 3.75 7.55
CA GLY A 27 9.32 4.21 8.86
C GLY A 27 7.91 3.78 9.25
N SER A 28 7.57 3.95 10.53
CA SER A 28 6.25 3.62 11.10
C SER A 28 5.12 4.47 10.51
N GLU A 29 5.42 5.69 10.10
CA GLU A 29 4.45 6.58 9.43
C GLU A 29 4.05 6.03 8.05
N ALA A 30 5.03 5.60 7.24
CA ALA A 30 4.77 4.96 5.95
C ALA A 30 3.91 3.70 6.08
N ARG A 31 4.18 2.85 7.08
CA ARG A 31 3.40 1.64 7.39
C ARG A 31 1.96 1.95 7.79
N SER A 32 1.79 2.98 8.62
CA SER A 32 0.47 3.42 9.08
C SER A 32 -0.37 3.92 7.91
N PHE A 33 0.20 4.80 7.07
CA PHE A 33 -0.49 5.25 5.85
C PHE A 33 -0.80 4.09 4.89
N ALA A 34 0.14 3.17 4.68
CA ALA A 34 -0.07 2.01 3.82
C ALA A 34 -1.23 1.14 4.30
N SER A 35 -1.29 0.85 5.60
CA SER A 35 -2.35 0.06 6.21
C SER A 35 -3.71 0.75 6.10
N ASP A 36 -3.75 2.05 6.39
CA ASP A 36 -4.98 2.84 6.30
C ASP A 36 -5.51 2.93 4.87
N LEU A 37 -4.62 3.11 3.89
CA LEU A 37 -4.97 3.13 2.47
C LEU A 37 -5.53 1.79 2.01
N PHE A 38 -4.86 0.68 2.36
CA PHE A 38 -5.30 -0.67 2.00
C PHE A 38 -6.68 -0.99 2.58
N LEU A 39 -6.89 -0.72 3.87
CA LEU A 39 -8.16 -0.99 4.55
C LEU A 39 -9.30 -0.07 4.10
N SER A 40 -8.98 1.11 3.55
CA SER A 40 -9.98 2.04 3.00
C SER A 40 -10.45 1.66 1.59
N GLN A 41 -9.69 0.81 0.88
CA GLN A 41 -9.98 0.41 -0.50
C GLN A 41 -10.06 -1.11 -0.68
N LEU A 42 -10.46 -1.84 0.36
CA LEU A 42 -10.51 -3.31 0.34
C LEU A 42 -11.24 -3.84 -0.90
N PRO A 43 -10.54 -4.51 -1.83
CA PRO A 43 -11.17 -5.14 -2.97
C PRO A 43 -11.76 -6.50 -2.58
N ASP A 44 -12.78 -6.93 -3.32
CA ASP A 44 -13.49 -8.20 -3.04
C ASP A 44 -12.62 -9.44 -3.31
N GLU A 45 -11.68 -9.38 -4.26
CA GLU A 45 -10.86 -10.51 -4.69
C GLU A 45 -9.44 -10.50 -4.09
N ASP A 46 -8.97 -11.65 -3.59
CA ASP A 46 -7.66 -11.77 -2.94
C ASP A 46 -6.47 -11.42 -3.84
N ARG A 47 -6.50 -11.80 -5.12
CA ARG A 47 -5.44 -11.39 -6.07
C ARG A 47 -5.38 -9.87 -6.23
N SER A 48 -6.53 -9.21 -6.14
CA SER A 48 -6.61 -7.76 -6.17
C SER A 48 -6.12 -7.15 -4.86
N LYS A 49 -6.32 -7.81 -3.71
CA LYS A 49 -5.81 -7.35 -2.40
C LYS A 49 -4.28 -7.25 -2.37
N ASN A 50 -3.53 -8.21 -2.90
CA ASN A 50 -2.06 -8.10 -2.98
C ASN A 50 -1.61 -6.90 -3.81
N ALA A 51 -2.25 -6.67 -4.96
CA ALA A 51 -1.95 -5.51 -5.80
C ALA A 51 -2.29 -4.18 -5.13
N VAL A 52 -3.42 -4.11 -4.40
CA VAL A 52 -3.82 -2.92 -3.64
C VAL A 52 -2.91 -2.70 -2.44
N ALA A 53 -2.50 -3.75 -1.72
CA ALA A 53 -1.57 -3.68 -0.61
C ALA A 53 -0.22 -3.12 -1.05
N ALA A 54 0.35 -3.62 -2.15
CA ALA A 54 1.60 -3.12 -2.70
C ALA A 54 1.48 -1.65 -3.19
N ALA A 55 0.37 -1.30 -3.83
CA ALA A 55 0.12 0.08 -4.24
C ALA A 55 -0.07 1.02 -3.04
N SER A 56 -0.67 0.53 -1.97
CA SER A 56 -0.86 1.26 -0.71
C SER A 56 0.46 1.47 0.01
N LEU A 57 1.37 0.48 0.01
CA LEU A 57 2.72 0.63 0.55
C LEU A 57 3.51 1.70 -0.20
N TYR A 58 3.48 1.68 -1.53
CA TYR A 58 4.12 2.71 -2.34
C TYR A 58 3.54 4.10 -2.07
N ALA A 59 2.21 4.23 -2.05
CA ALA A 59 1.54 5.50 -1.77
C ALA A 59 1.80 6.00 -0.34
N GLY A 60 1.78 5.11 0.66
CA GLY A 60 2.08 5.44 2.06
C GLY A 60 3.51 5.93 2.25
N ALA A 61 4.48 5.30 1.58
CA ALA A 61 5.86 5.75 1.55
C ALA A 61 6.01 7.15 0.93
N LEU A 62 5.29 7.45 -0.17
CA LEU A 62 5.26 8.80 -0.76
C LEU A 62 4.67 9.84 0.21
N ILE A 63 3.58 9.51 0.91
CA ILE A 63 2.94 10.44 1.86
C ILE A 63 3.88 10.74 3.03
N ALA A 64 4.57 9.72 3.54
CA ALA A 64 5.52 9.86 4.65
C ALA A 64 6.84 10.53 4.24
N GLY A 65 7.11 10.68 2.94
CA GLY A 65 8.40 11.18 2.43
C GLY A 65 9.54 10.15 2.44
N ASP A 66 9.24 8.88 2.72
CA ASP A 66 10.17 7.75 2.74
C ASP A 66 10.24 7.06 1.35
N GLU A 67 10.50 7.83 0.30
CA GLU A 67 10.30 7.35 -1.06
C GLU A 67 11.18 6.15 -1.45
N ARG A 68 10.54 5.12 -2.01
CA ARG A 68 11.18 3.97 -2.67
C ARG A 68 10.65 3.82 -4.09
N SER A 69 11.44 3.22 -4.97
CA SER A 69 10.98 2.98 -6.34
C SER A 69 9.81 1.99 -6.36
N GLN A 70 8.88 2.14 -7.30
CA GLN A 70 7.80 1.17 -7.48
C GLN A 70 8.32 -0.24 -7.77
N SER A 71 9.46 -0.37 -8.45
CA SER A 71 10.08 -1.68 -8.68
C SER A 71 10.52 -2.33 -7.36
N ALA A 72 11.15 -1.56 -6.47
CA ALA A 72 11.56 -2.09 -5.16
C ALA A 72 10.35 -2.55 -4.32
N VAL A 73 9.26 -1.78 -4.35
CA VAL A 73 8.01 -2.19 -3.68
C VAL A 73 7.39 -3.41 -4.35
N ALA A 74 7.43 -3.48 -5.68
CA ALA A 74 6.92 -4.61 -6.44
C ALA A 74 7.67 -5.91 -6.12
N ASP A 75 9.00 -5.85 -6.08
CA ASP A 75 9.86 -6.97 -5.74
C ASP A 75 9.63 -7.42 -4.27
N ALA A 76 9.52 -6.48 -3.34
CA ALA A 76 9.27 -6.77 -1.93
C ALA A 76 7.89 -7.39 -1.65
N MET A 77 6.90 -7.08 -2.48
CA MET A 77 5.51 -7.53 -2.34
C MET A 77 5.13 -8.68 -3.29
N ASP A 78 6.08 -9.20 -4.08
CA ASP A 78 5.87 -10.22 -5.10
C ASP A 78 4.71 -9.89 -6.07
N VAL A 79 4.72 -8.66 -6.60
CA VAL A 79 3.75 -8.21 -7.61
C VAL A 79 4.45 -7.60 -8.81
N SER A 80 3.73 -7.39 -9.90
CA SER A 80 4.26 -6.61 -11.00
C SER A 80 4.30 -5.12 -10.65
N ARG A 81 5.35 -4.41 -11.09
CA ARG A 81 5.39 -2.94 -11.02
C ARG A 81 4.15 -2.29 -11.64
N LEU A 82 3.62 -2.89 -12.72
CA LEU A 82 2.42 -2.39 -13.39
C LEU A 82 1.18 -2.42 -12.48
N SER A 83 1.08 -3.43 -11.60
CA SER A 83 0.00 -3.55 -10.61
C SER A 83 -0.04 -2.33 -9.67
N ILE A 84 1.13 -1.86 -9.24
CA ILE A 84 1.30 -0.65 -8.44
C ILE A 84 0.97 0.58 -9.28
N GLN A 85 1.61 0.72 -10.45
CA GLN A 85 1.49 1.88 -11.33
C GLN A 85 0.04 2.22 -11.69
N GLN A 86 -0.82 1.21 -11.88
CA GLN A 86 -2.22 1.39 -12.24
C GLN A 86 -3.10 1.91 -11.08
N ARG A 87 -2.65 1.83 -9.82
CA ARG A 87 -3.51 2.03 -8.64
C ARG A 87 -3.10 3.18 -7.74
N TRP A 88 -1.79 3.43 -7.60
CA TRP A 88 -1.29 4.34 -6.54
C TRP A 88 -1.80 5.77 -6.66
N LYS A 89 -2.01 6.28 -7.89
CA LYS A 89 -2.52 7.65 -8.08
C LYS A 89 -3.97 7.79 -7.62
N ASP A 90 -4.78 6.74 -7.80
CA ASP A 90 -6.17 6.70 -7.33
C ASP A 90 -6.23 6.57 -5.81
N LEU A 91 -5.40 5.71 -5.22
CA LEU A 91 -5.24 5.60 -3.76
C LEU A 91 -4.92 6.95 -3.11
N LEU A 92 -3.97 7.71 -3.68
CA LEU A 92 -3.66 9.06 -3.19
C LEU A 92 -4.85 10.01 -3.31
N ARG A 93 -5.53 10.02 -4.46
CA ARG A 93 -6.70 10.89 -4.69
C ARG A 93 -7.81 10.62 -3.69
N ASP A 94 -8.12 9.35 -3.47
CA ASP A 94 -9.22 8.94 -2.60
C ASP A 94 -8.91 9.22 -1.13
N ALA A 95 -7.62 9.22 -0.75
CA ALA A 95 -7.14 9.68 0.55
C ALA A 95 -7.06 11.21 0.68
N GLY A 96 -7.47 11.97 -0.34
CA GLY A 96 -7.49 13.43 -0.34
C GLY A 96 -6.16 14.08 -0.73
N PHE A 97 -5.17 13.31 -1.17
CA PHE A 97 -3.89 13.82 -1.65
C PHE A 97 -3.92 14.10 -3.15
N ARG A 98 -3.10 15.07 -3.58
CA ARG A 98 -2.89 15.33 -5.02
C ARG A 98 -1.70 14.50 -5.49
N PRO A 99 -1.88 13.49 -6.35
CA PRO A 99 -0.75 12.75 -6.90
C PRO A 99 0.10 13.68 -7.78
N PRO A 100 1.43 13.49 -7.79
CA PRO A 100 2.31 14.24 -8.66
C PRO A 100 2.02 13.96 -10.14
N SER A 101 2.33 14.96 -10.98
CA SER A 101 2.08 14.93 -12.43
C SER A 101 3.14 14.20 -13.24
N TRP A 102 4.25 13.82 -12.60
CA TRP A 102 5.32 13.04 -13.23
C TRP A 102 4.97 11.55 -13.35
#